data_AF-A0AAV2SHK2-F1
#
_entry.id   AF-A0AAV2SHK2-F1
#
_cell.length_a   1.000
_cell.length_b   1.000
_cell.length_c   1.000
_cell.angle_alpha   90.00
_cell.angle_beta   90.00
_cell.angle_gamma   90.00
#
_symmetry.space_group_name_H-M   'P 1'
#
loop_
_entity.id
_entity.type
_entity.pdbx_description
1 polymer ?
#
loop_
_entity_poly.entity_id
_entity_poly.type
_entity_poly.pdbx_seq_one_letter_code
_entity_poly.pdbx_strand_id
1 'polypeptide(L)'
;KKHISSLKKNKSPGIDHILNEFIKHCPETLMYVIVLIFNIVLETGLIPSDWTIGIIKALYKNKGNINDVNNYRGITLLSCIGKLFTSVINTRLYTYLTHMNILGSEQAGFRPNHSTLDHIFALQILTNFYIQDKKQLFCAFVDYSKAFDFVNRTYLWQKLLFANINGKILNVIKNMYKNAKSQVSVNNTLSESFPCQIGVRQGENLSPLLLLYS
;
A
#
# COMPACT_ATOMS: atom_id res chain seq x y z
N LYS A 1 -4.19 -18.91 -6.55
CA LYS A 1 -5.62 -18.83 -6.96
C LYS A 1 -6.43 -17.77 -6.18
N LYS A 2 -6.55 -17.82 -4.84
CA LYS A 2 -7.32 -16.81 -4.04
C LYS A 2 -6.97 -15.33 -4.34
N HIS A 3 -5.69 -14.99 -4.46
CA HIS A 3 -5.28 -13.62 -4.76
C HIS A 3 -5.65 -13.19 -6.18
N ILE A 4 -5.55 -14.10 -7.16
CA ILE A 4 -5.90 -13.85 -8.56
C ILE A 4 -7.39 -13.56 -8.71
N SER A 5 -8.26 -14.33 -8.04
CA SER A 5 -9.72 -14.09 -8.09
C SER A 5 -10.09 -12.70 -7.56
N SER A 6 -9.35 -12.22 -6.55
CA SER A 6 -9.55 -10.89 -5.94
C SER A 6 -9.07 -9.70 -6.79
N LEU A 7 -8.31 -9.93 -7.87
CA LEU A 7 -7.87 -8.85 -8.75
C LEU A 7 -9.07 -8.10 -9.33
N LYS A 8 -9.03 -6.78 -9.40
CA LYS A 8 -10.09 -6.00 -10.04
C LYS A 8 -9.86 -5.93 -11.54
N LYS A 9 -10.90 -6.13 -12.34
CA LYS A 9 -10.87 -5.93 -13.80
C LYS A 9 -10.83 -4.44 -14.15
N ASN A 10 -10.50 -4.11 -15.40
CA ASN A 10 -10.42 -2.77 -15.97
C ASN A 10 -9.48 -1.85 -15.19
N LYS A 11 -8.32 -2.39 -14.78
CA LYS A 11 -7.26 -1.63 -14.12
C LYS A 11 -6.12 -1.37 -15.10
N SER A 12 -5.60 -0.16 -15.09
CA SER A 12 -4.45 0.20 -15.92
C SER A 12 -3.21 -0.59 -15.49
N PRO A 13 -2.39 -1.05 -16.46
CA PRO A 13 -1.17 -1.79 -16.18
C PRO A 13 -0.04 -0.85 -15.71
N GLY A 14 1.06 -1.43 -15.26
CA GLY A 14 2.30 -0.71 -15.02
C GLY A 14 3.12 -0.56 -16.31
N ILE A 15 4.43 -0.35 -16.15
CA ILE A 15 5.37 -0.24 -17.28
C ILE A 15 5.51 -1.55 -18.07
N ASP A 16 5.16 -2.68 -17.45
CA ASP A 16 5.16 -4.01 -18.07
C ASP A 16 3.99 -4.25 -19.03
N HIS A 17 3.00 -3.34 -19.06
CA HIS A 17 1.77 -3.44 -19.86
C HIS A 17 0.92 -4.70 -19.57
N ILE A 18 1.20 -5.42 -18.49
CA ILE A 18 0.46 -6.63 -18.11
C ILE A 18 -0.80 -6.24 -17.34
N LEU A 19 -1.95 -6.57 -17.91
CA LEU A 19 -3.27 -6.36 -17.31
C LEU A 19 -3.65 -7.48 -16.32
N ASN A 20 -4.54 -7.15 -15.39
CA ASN A 20 -5.09 -8.13 -14.43
C ASN A 20 -5.88 -9.24 -15.15
N GLU A 21 -6.49 -8.92 -16.29
CA GLU A 21 -7.25 -9.85 -17.14
C GLU A 21 -6.37 -11.00 -17.62
N PHE A 22 -5.14 -10.71 -18.06
CA PHE A 22 -4.21 -11.75 -18.49
C PHE A 22 -3.87 -12.71 -17.35
N ILE A 23 -3.69 -12.19 -16.15
CA ILE A 23 -3.41 -12.98 -14.96
C ILE A 23 -4.65 -13.82 -14.55
N LYS A 24 -5.86 -13.25 -14.68
CA LYS A 24 -7.10 -13.96 -14.34
C LYS A 24 -7.43 -15.10 -15.29
N HIS A 25 -7.11 -14.95 -16.56
CA HIS A 25 -7.41 -15.91 -17.61
C HIS A 25 -6.20 -16.74 -18.03
N CYS A 26 -5.09 -16.69 -17.27
CA CYS A 26 -3.89 -17.44 -17.60
C CYS A 26 -4.10 -18.96 -17.49
N PRO A 27 -3.46 -19.75 -18.36
CA PRO A 27 -3.43 -21.20 -18.23
C PRO A 27 -2.67 -21.62 -16.97
N GLU A 28 -2.93 -22.83 -16.46
CA GLU A 28 -2.28 -23.31 -15.24
C GLU A 28 -0.75 -23.34 -15.35
N THR A 29 -0.21 -23.64 -16.54
CA THR A 29 1.23 -23.59 -16.84
C THR A 29 1.84 -22.22 -16.52
N LEU A 30 1.20 -21.13 -16.96
CA LEU A 30 1.67 -19.77 -16.65
C LEU A 30 1.51 -19.44 -15.16
N MET A 31 0.48 -19.96 -14.49
CA MET A 31 0.34 -19.82 -13.05
C MET A 31 1.50 -20.47 -12.29
N TYR A 32 1.98 -21.66 -12.71
CA TYR A 32 3.16 -22.29 -12.13
C TYR A 32 4.42 -21.42 -12.29
N VAL A 33 4.59 -20.81 -13.47
CA VAL A 33 5.71 -19.88 -13.73
C VAL A 33 5.64 -18.65 -12.82
N ILE A 34 4.46 -18.05 -12.62
CA ILE A 34 4.30 -16.91 -11.70
C ILE A 34 4.68 -17.31 -10.27
N VAL A 35 4.26 -18.50 -9.82
CA VAL A 35 4.62 -19.02 -8.49
C VAL A 35 6.13 -19.24 -8.37
N LEU A 36 6.76 -19.80 -9.40
CA LEU A 36 8.21 -19.99 -9.43
C LEU A 36 8.94 -18.64 -9.31
N ILE A 37 8.53 -17.64 -10.09
CA ILE A 37 9.07 -16.28 -10.00
C ILE A 37 8.90 -15.73 -8.58
N PHE A 38 7.71 -15.86 -7.98
CA PHE A 38 7.47 -15.36 -6.62
C PHE A 38 8.37 -16.01 -5.58
N ASN A 39 8.60 -17.31 -5.70
CA ASN A 39 9.51 -18.04 -4.81
C ASN A 39 10.95 -17.58 -5.02
N ILE A 40 11.41 -17.43 -6.27
CA ILE A 40 12.76 -16.91 -6.56
C ILE A 40 12.93 -15.51 -5.96
N VAL A 41 11.95 -14.61 -6.15
CA VAL A 41 11.99 -13.26 -5.57
C VAL A 41 12.05 -13.33 -4.05
N LEU A 42 11.28 -14.21 -3.42
CA LEU A 42 11.27 -14.36 -1.96
C LEU A 42 12.58 -14.94 -1.40
N GLU A 43 13.17 -15.91 -2.09
CA GLU A 43 14.41 -16.57 -1.69
C GLU A 43 15.63 -15.67 -1.88
N THR A 44 15.71 -15.00 -3.02
CA THR A 44 16.88 -14.21 -3.41
C THR A 44 16.79 -12.74 -2.98
N GLY A 45 15.57 -12.22 -2.77
CA GLY A 45 15.33 -10.80 -2.58
C GLY A 45 15.53 -9.95 -3.85
N LEU A 46 15.78 -10.56 -5.01
CA LEU A 46 15.96 -9.85 -6.28
C LEU A 46 14.61 -9.48 -6.86
N ILE A 47 14.33 -8.17 -6.94
CA ILE A 47 13.06 -7.66 -7.46
C ILE A 47 13.21 -7.39 -8.97
N PRO A 48 12.29 -7.88 -9.82
CA PRO A 48 12.23 -7.48 -11.23
C PRO A 48 12.17 -5.96 -11.37
N SER A 49 12.98 -5.39 -12.28
CA SER A 49 13.10 -3.93 -12.47
C SER A 49 11.74 -3.26 -12.66
N ASP A 50 10.86 -3.86 -13.45
CA ASP A 50 9.56 -3.31 -13.81
C ASP A 50 8.61 -3.18 -12.61
N TRP A 51 8.81 -3.98 -11.57
CA TRP A 51 8.03 -3.89 -10.33
C TRP A 51 8.46 -2.71 -9.46
N THR A 52 9.63 -2.14 -9.74
CA THR A 52 10.18 -0.98 -9.01
C THR A 52 9.88 0.36 -9.68
N ILE A 53 9.30 0.34 -10.89
CA ILE A 53 8.96 1.53 -11.67
C ILE A 53 7.47 1.83 -11.52
N GLY A 54 7.16 3.04 -11.04
CA GLY A 54 5.81 3.58 -10.95
C GLY A 54 5.51 4.60 -12.05
N ILE A 55 4.33 4.52 -12.65
CA ILE A 55 3.84 5.56 -13.57
C ILE A 55 2.84 6.43 -12.81
N ILE A 56 3.20 7.68 -12.54
CA ILE A 56 2.35 8.65 -11.85
C ILE A 56 1.39 9.27 -12.88
N LYS A 57 0.10 9.13 -12.63
CA LYS A 57 -0.96 9.86 -13.34
C LYS A 57 -1.62 10.87 -12.41
N ALA A 58 -1.71 12.12 -12.86
CA ALA A 58 -2.45 13.16 -12.16
C ALA A 58 -3.94 13.05 -12.51
N LEU A 59 -4.77 12.74 -11.52
CA LEU A 59 -6.22 12.74 -11.68
C LEU A 59 -6.82 14.00 -11.08
N TYR A 60 -7.56 14.74 -11.90
CA TYR A 60 -8.26 15.93 -11.43
C TYR A 60 -9.33 15.55 -10.41
N LYS A 61 -9.38 16.25 -9.28
CA LYS A 61 -10.36 16.00 -8.20
C LYS A 61 -11.78 16.47 -8.56
N ASN A 62 -11.99 17.00 -9.76
CA ASN A 62 -13.25 17.60 -10.21
C ASN A 62 -13.74 18.73 -9.28
N LYS A 63 -12.80 19.48 -8.69
CA LYS A 63 -13.08 20.62 -7.81
C LYS A 63 -11.95 21.64 -7.89
N GLY A 64 -12.30 22.92 -7.89
CA GLY A 64 -11.34 24.02 -7.86
C GLY A 64 -10.89 24.47 -9.26
N ASN A 65 -9.73 25.10 -9.31
CA ASN A 65 -9.10 25.54 -10.56
C ASN A 65 -8.29 24.39 -11.17
N ILE A 66 -8.48 24.14 -12.47
CA ILE A 66 -7.74 23.11 -13.24
C ILE A 66 -6.24 23.41 -13.35
N ASN A 67 -5.83 24.66 -13.17
CA ASN A 67 -4.43 25.06 -13.22
C ASN A 67 -3.72 24.96 -11.86
N ASP A 68 -4.43 24.59 -10.79
CA ASP A 68 -3.84 24.41 -9.46
C ASP A 68 -3.52 22.93 -9.22
N VAL A 69 -2.23 22.64 -9.06
CA VAL A 69 -1.69 21.29 -8.83
C VAL A 69 -2.28 20.60 -7.59
N ASN A 70 -2.72 21.36 -6.59
CA ASN A 70 -3.33 20.82 -5.37
C ASN A 70 -4.71 20.21 -5.64
N ASN A 71 -5.35 20.58 -6.76
CA ASN A 71 -6.63 20.01 -7.19
C ASN A 71 -6.48 18.69 -7.96
N TYR A 72 -5.27 18.12 -8.00
CA TYR A 72 -5.01 16.81 -8.54
C TYR A 72 -4.65 15.79 -7.45
N ARG A 73 -4.90 14.51 -7.73
CA ARG A 73 -4.42 13.38 -6.97
C ARG A 73 -3.49 12.56 -7.86
N GLY A 74 -2.23 12.42 -7.44
CA GLY A 74 -1.31 11.49 -8.08
C GLY A 74 -1.70 10.05 -7.75
N ILE A 75 -1.88 9.22 -8.77
CA ILE A 75 -2.00 7.77 -8.60
C ILE A 75 -0.80 7.11 -9.26
N THR A 76 -0.17 6.17 -8.57
CA THR A 76 0.94 5.40 -9.13
C THR A 76 0.42 4.09 -9.71
N LEU A 77 0.61 3.91 -11.02
CA LEU A 77 0.40 2.64 -11.69
C LEU A 77 1.66 1.79 -11.53
N LEU A 78 1.49 0.57 -11.03
CA LEU A 78 2.55 -0.40 -10.78
C LEU A 78 2.22 -1.70 -11.52
N SER A 79 3.26 -2.49 -11.78
CA SER A 79 3.15 -3.85 -12.35
C SER A 79 2.03 -4.64 -11.68
N CYS A 80 1.13 -5.22 -12.48
CA CYS A 80 0.05 -6.04 -11.96
C CYS A 80 0.56 -7.33 -11.32
N ILE A 81 1.62 -7.93 -11.89
CA ILE A 81 2.29 -9.10 -11.31
C ILE A 81 2.99 -8.70 -10.00
N GLY A 82 3.69 -7.57 -9.96
CA GLY A 82 4.31 -7.07 -8.73
C GLY A 82 3.28 -6.78 -7.63
N LYS A 83 2.13 -6.19 -7.97
CA LYS A 83 1.01 -6.01 -7.01
C LYS A 83 0.41 -7.33 -6.55
N LEU A 84 0.32 -8.32 -7.44
CA LEU A 84 -0.13 -9.66 -7.05
C LEU A 84 0.83 -10.27 -6.03
N PHE A 85 2.14 -10.18 -6.26
CA PHE A 85 3.16 -10.62 -5.33
C PHE A 85 3.02 -9.92 -3.97
N THR A 86 2.98 -8.59 -3.96
CA THR A 86 2.86 -7.83 -2.70
C THR A 86 1.53 -8.07 -2.00
N SER A 87 0.45 -8.43 -2.71
CA SER A 87 -0.79 -8.86 -2.08
C SER A 87 -0.62 -10.15 -1.27
N VAL A 88 0.19 -11.10 -1.75
CA VAL A 88 0.50 -12.36 -1.04
C VAL A 88 1.34 -12.06 0.20
N ILE A 89 2.38 -11.23 0.05
CA ILE A 89 3.22 -10.79 1.17
C ILE A 89 2.38 -10.04 2.21
N ASN A 90 1.50 -9.14 1.79
CA ASN A 90 0.62 -8.37 2.67
C ASN A 90 -0.29 -9.29 3.50
N THR A 91 -0.91 -10.32 2.92
CA THR A 91 -1.71 -11.27 3.69
C THR A 91 -0.88 -12.02 4.71
N ARG A 92 0.31 -12.51 4.36
CA ARG A 92 1.21 -13.21 5.29
C ARG A 92 1.63 -12.30 6.45
N LEU A 93 2.03 -11.07 6.13
CA LEU A 93 2.47 -10.08 7.10
C LEU A 93 1.34 -9.66 8.04
N TYR A 94 0.16 -9.41 7.50
CA TYR A 94 -1.02 -9.06 8.30
C TYR A 94 -1.41 -10.19 9.26
N THR A 95 -1.40 -11.45 8.81
CA THR A 95 -1.67 -12.61 9.67
C THR A 95 -0.66 -12.69 10.82
N TYR A 96 0.63 -12.51 10.53
CA TYR A 96 1.67 -12.49 11.56
C TYR A 96 1.46 -11.36 12.58
N LEU A 97 1.27 -10.12 12.09
CA LEU A 97 1.08 -8.94 12.94
C LEU A 97 -0.17 -9.06 13.83
N THR A 98 -1.24 -9.66 13.30
CA THR A 98 -2.47 -9.92 14.05
C THR A 98 -2.26 -11.00 15.10
N HIS A 99 -1.60 -12.12 14.74
CA HIS A 99 -1.33 -13.21 15.67
C HIS A 99 -0.45 -12.77 16.85
N MET A 100 0.51 -11.88 16.59
CA MET A 100 1.40 -11.33 17.62
C MET A 100 0.80 -10.14 18.37
N ASN A 101 -0.47 -9.77 18.11
CA ASN A 101 -1.15 -8.62 18.70
C ASN A 101 -0.34 -7.31 18.60
N ILE A 102 0.38 -7.13 17.48
CA ILE A 102 1.23 -5.95 17.26
C ILE A 102 0.39 -4.73 16.87
N LEU A 103 -0.75 -4.93 16.20
CA LEU A 103 -1.65 -3.86 15.79
C LEU A 103 -2.67 -3.54 16.89
N GLY A 104 -2.59 -2.34 17.47
CA GLY A 104 -3.52 -1.88 18.51
C GLY A 104 -4.97 -1.86 18.04
N SER A 105 -5.92 -2.00 18.95
CA SER A 105 -7.37 -2.03 18.64
C SER A 105 -7.88 -0.72 18.01
N GLU A 106 -7.24 0.39 18.37
CA GLU A 106 -7.52 1.75 17.89
C GLU A 106 -7.04 2.00 16.45
N GLN A 107 -6.16 1.13 15.93
CA GLN A 107 -5.71 1.22 14.55
C GLN A 107 -6.71 0.52 13.63
N ALA A 108 -7.87 1.12 13.35
CA ALA A 108 -8.89 0.50 12.47
C ALA A 108 -8.63 0.68 10.96
N GLY A 109 -7.85 1.68 10.57
CA GLY A 109 -7.64 2.02 9.16
C GLY A 109 -7.05 0.85 8.36
N PHE A 110 -7.53 0.63 7.14
CA PHE A 110 -7.01 -0.40 6.21
C PHE A 110 -7.00 -1.85 6.74
N ARG A 111 -7.68 -2.15 7.84
CA ARG A 111 -7.80 -3.51 8.38
C ARG A 111 -9.11 -4.16 7.95
N PRO A 112 -9.08 -5.46 7.64
CA PRO A 112 -10.32 -6.22 7.48
C PRO A 112 -11.12 -6.20 8.79
N ASN A 113 -12.45 -6.21 8.65
CA ASN A 113 -13.40 -6.28 9.76
C ASN A 113 -13.32 -5.11 10.76
N HIS A 114 -12.77 -3.96 10.34
CA HIS A 114 -12.82 -2.71 11.09
C HIS A 114 -13.49 -1.64 10.22
N SER A 115 -14.24 -0.75 10.85
CA SER A 115 -15.00 0.30 10.18
C SER A 115 -14.84 1.63 10.91
N THR A 116 -15.09 2.73 10.18
CA THR A 116 -15.21 4.06 10.80
C THR A 116 -16.36 4.11 11.80
N LEU A 117 -17.37 3.24 11.66
CA LEU A 117 -18.48 3.12 12.61
C LEU A 117 -18.01 2.70 14.00
N ASP A 118 -16.98 1.84 14.10
CA ASP A 118 -16.47 1.37 15.39
C ASP A 118 -15.90 2.54 16.21
N HIS A 119 -15.17 3.43 15.55
CA HIS A 119 -14.62 4.65 16.17
C HIS A 119 -15.69 5.69 16.48
N ILE A 120 -16.69 5.86 15.62
CA ILE A 120 -17.83 6.75 15.88
C ILE A 120 -18.58 6.28 17.13
N PHE A 121 -18.84 4.97 17.23
CA PHE A 121 -19.52 4.37 18.36
C PHE A 121 -18.71 4.55 19.66
N ALA A 122 -17.40 4.29 19.63
CA ALA A 122 -16.53 4.51 20.78
C ALA A 122 -16.56 5.98 21.25
N LEU A 123 -16.49 6.93 20.32
CA LEU A 123 -16.57 8.37 20.63
C LEU A 123 -17.94 8.75 21.22
N GLN A 124 -19.04 8.18 20.71
CA GLN A 124 -20.38 8.40 21.26
C GLN A 124 -20.51 7.89 22.69
N ILE A 125 -19.98 6.70 22.99
CA ILE A 125 -19.97 6.16 24.37
C ILE A 125 -19.20 7.09 25.30
N LEU A 126 -17.97 7.49 24.92
CA LEU A 126 -17.15 8.39 25.72
C LEU A 126 -17.88 9.72 25.96
N THR A 127 -18.49 10.28 24.93
CA THR A 127 -19.25 11.53 25.03
C THR A 127 -20.41 11.38 26.02
N ASN A 128 -21.21 10.32 25.91
CA ASN A 128 -22.34 10.08 26.80
C ASN A 128 -21.89 9.88 28.26
N PHE A 129 -20.83 9.11 28.49
CA PHE A 129 -20.29 8.85 29.82
C PHE A 129 -19.85 10.14 30.54
N TYR A 130 -19.08 10.99 29.85
CA TYR A 130 -18.60 12.24 30.44
C TYR A 130 -19.73 13.28 30.63
N ILE A 131 -20.71 13.33 29.72
CA ILE A 131 -21.88 14.20 29.87
C ILE A 131 -22.72 13.78 31.08
N GLN A 132 -22.94 12.48 31.29
CA GLN A 132 -23.68 11.96 32.46
C GLN A 132 -23.00 12.34 33.78
N ASP A 133 -21.67 12.26 33.82
CA ASP A 133 -20.86 12.65 34.98
C ASP A 133 -20.68 14.18 35.14
N LYS A 134 -21.30 15.00 34.26
CA LYS A 134 -21.12 16.46 34.20
C LYS A 134 -19.65 16.88 34.08
N LYS A 135 -18.83 16.05 33.43
CA LYS A 135 -17.42 16.31 33.16
C LYS A 135 -17.25 16.85 31.73
N GLN A 136 -16.19 17.63 31.52
CA GLN A 136 -15.82 18.10 30.19
C GLN A 136 -15.03 17.03 29.45
N LEU A 137 -15.36 16.84 28.17
CA LEU A 137 -14.60 16.02 27.22
C LEU A 137 -14.03 16.93 26.14
N PHE A 138 -12.72 16.84 25.90
CA PHE A 138 -12.03 17.55 24.82
C PHE A 138 -11.55 16.54 23.78
N CYS A 139 -11.79 16.83 22.50
CA CYS A 139 -11.41 15.97 21.38
C CYS A 139 -10.44 16.72 20.45
N ALA A 140 -9.35 16.05 20.05
CA ALA A 140 -8.41 16.55 19.06
C ALA A 140 -8.44 15.64 17.82
N PHE A 141 -8.63 16.23 16.64
CA PHE A 141 -8.60 15.52 15.36
C PHE A 141 -7.33 15.92 14.60
N VAL A 142 -6.43 14.96 14.41
CA VAL A 142 -5.15 15.16 13.72
C VAL A 142 -5.23 14.52 12.34
N ASP A 143 -4.99 15.30 11.29
CA ASP A 143 -4.91 14.80 9.92
C ASP A 143 -3.49 14.99 9.36
N TYR A 144 -2.90 13.91 8.85
CA TYR A 144 -1.56 13.93 8.29
C TYR A 144 -1.60 14.22 6.79
N SER A 145 -1.05 15.36 6.40
CA SER A 145 -0.92 15.74 4.99
C SER A 145 0.01 14.77 4.24
N LYS A 146 -0.51 14.16 3.17
CA LYS A 146 0.26 13.27 2.27
C LYS A 146 1.01 12.15 3.01
N ALA A 147 0.37 11.51 3.98
CA ALA A 147 0.99 10.51 4.87
C ALA A 147 1.84 9.44 4.14
N PHE A 148 1.35 8.90 3.02
CA PHE A 148 2.08 7.91 2.21
C PHE A 148 3.40 8.46 1.64
N ASP A 149 3.45 9.73 1.28
CA ASP A 149 4.58 10.34 0.57
C ASP A 149 5.73 10.69 1.53
N PHE A 150 5.46 10.79 2.84
CA PHE A 150 6.42 11.23 3.86
C PHE A 150 6.92 10.13 4.81
N VAL A 151 6.53 8.87 4.61
CA VAL A 151 7.03 7.76 5.43
C VAL A 151 8.55 7.64 5.32
N ASN A 152 9.25 7.77 6.45
CA ASN A 152 10.69 7.53 6.51
C ASN A 152 10.98 6.03 6.49
N ARG A 153 11.57 5.56 5.39
CA ARG A 153 11.84 4.14 5.17
C ARG A 153 12.82 3.55 6.18
N THR A 154 13.83 4.30 6.61
CA THR A 154 14.81 3.81 7.60
C THR A 154 14.14 3.48 8.92
N TYR A 155 13.29 4.38 9.44
CA TYR A 155 12.53 4.13 10.66
C TYR A 155 11.50 3.01 10.47
N LEU A 156 10.83 2.94 9.32
CA LEU A 156 9.92 1.84 9.01
C LEU A 156 10.63 0.48 9.04
N TRP A 157 11.84 0.38 8.48
CA TRP A 157 12.63 -0.86 8.52
C TRP A 157 13.04 -1.25 9.94
N GLN A 158 13.41 -0.27 10.76
CA GLN A 158 13.74 -0.50 12.17
C GLN A 158 12.52 -0.97 12.95
N LYS A 159 11.37 -0.31 12.78
CA LYS A 159 10.11 -0.77 13.38
C LYS A 159 9.83 -2.22 12.99
N LEU A 160 9.90 -2.58 11.70
CA LEU A 160 9.64 -3.95 11.25
C LEU A 160 10.58 -4.96 11.92
N LEU A 161 11.86 -4.61 12.08
CA LEU A 161 12.82 -5.42 12.83
C LEU A 161 12.40 -5.59 14.30
N PHE A 162 11.96 -4.53 14.97
CA PHE A 162 11.46 -4.60 16.34
C PHE A 162 10.19 -5.46 16.49
N ALA A 163 9.36 -5.54 15.45
CA ALA A 163 8.25 -6.49 15.36
C ALA A 163 8.67 -7.94 15.10
N ASN A 164 9.96 -8.26 15.12
CA ASN A 164 10.53 -9.54 14.71
C ASN A 164 10.25 -9.91 13.24
N ILE A 165 9.96 -8.93 12.39
CA ILE A 165 9.88 -9.13 10.94
C ILE A 165 11.28 -8.99 10.36
N ASN A 166 11.93 -10.13 10.13
CA ASN A 166 13.31 -10.21 9.67
C ASN A 166 13.48 -11.17 8.49
N GLY A 167 14.73 -11.44 8.11
CA GLY A 167 15.07 -12.41 7.06
C GLY A 167 14.52 -12.06 5.68
N LYS A 168 14.03 -13.08 4.97
CA LYS A 168 13.59 -13.02 3.57
C LYS A 168 12.51 -11.95 3.33
N ILE A 169 11.49 -11.91 4.20
CA ILE A 169 10.38 -10.95 4.04
C ILE A 169 10.89 -9.52 4.15
N LEU A 170 11.68 -9.21 5.18
CA LEU A 170 12.22 -7.86 5.34
C LEU A 170 13.14 -7.47 4.17
N ASN A 171 13.97 -8.39 3.69
CA ASN A 171 14.85 -8.16 2.55
C ASN A 171 14.06 -7.85 1.27
N VAL A 172 13.01 -8.63 0.99
CA VAL A 172 12.10 -8.37 -0.13
C VAL A 172 11.48 -6.99 -0.02
N ILE A 173 10.90 -6.64 1.15
CA ILE A 173 10.25 -5.35 1.35
C ILE A 173 11.26 -4.21 1.13
N LYS A 174 12.46 -4.29 1.74
CA LYS A 174 13.52 -3.28 1.52
C LYS A 174 13.90 -3.16 0.05
N ASN A 175 14.09 -4.29 -0.65
CA ASN A 175 14.53 -4.30 -2.04
C ASN A 175 13.44 -3.79 -3.01
N MET A 176 12.15 -3.93 -2.68
CA MET A 176 11.05 -3.31 -3.44
C MET A 176 11.17 -1.78 -3.50
N TYR A 177 11.69 -1.17 -2.42
CA TYR A 177 11.85 0.28 -2.29
C TYR A 177 13.27 0.79 -2.59
N LYS A 178 14.29 -0.06 -2.55
CA LYS A 178 15.71 0.32 -2.71
C LYS A 178 15.97 1.08 -4.02
N ASN A 179 15.44 0.57 -5.13
CA ASN A 179 15.60 1.16 -6.47
C ASN A 179 14.28 1.69 -7.02
N ALA A 180 13.37 2.12 -6.13
CA ALA A 180 12.09 2.67 -6.55
C ALA A 180 12.29 3.91 -7.42
N LYS A 181 11.70 3.90 -8.62
CA LYS A 181 11.68 5.03 -9.55
C LYS A 181 10.25 5.35 -9.94
N SER A 182 10.01 6.59 -10.33
CA SER A 182 8.75 7.00 -10.94
C SER A 182 8.95 7.76 -12.24
N GLN A 183 7.94 7.71 -13.09
CA GLN A 183 7.81 8.53 -14.29
C GLN A 183 6.43 9.20 -14.25
N VAL A 184 6.33 10.45 -14.68
CA VAL A 184 5.04 11.14 -14.80
C VAL A 184 4.48 10.90 -16.19
N SER A 185 3.19 10.57 -16.28
CA SER A 185 2.47 10.42 -17.54
C SER A 185 1.53 11.61 -17.76
N VAL A 186 1.76 12.36 -18.83
CA VAL A 186 0.92 13.48 -19.28
C VAL A 186 0.58 13.25 -20.76
N ASN A 187 -0.71 13.27 -21.11
CA ASN A 187 -1.18 13.05 -22.49
C ASN A 187 -0.54 11.84 -23.18
N ASN A 188 -0.43 10.71 -22.45
CA ASN A 188 0.22 9.46 -22.89
C ASN A 188 1.73 9.54 -23.19
N THR A 189 2.37 10.66 -22.87
CA THR A 189 3.84 10.79 -22.92
C THR A 189 4.41 10.58 -21.52
N LEU A 190 5.54 9.88 -21.41
CA LEU A 190 6.24 9.63 -20.16
C LEU A 190 7.40 10.62 -20.01
N SER A 191 7.57 11.15 -18.80
CA SER A 191 8.77 11.90 -18.43
C SER A 191 9.99 10.99 -18.30
N GLU A 192 11.17 11.59 -18.16
CA GLU A 192 12.34 10.89 -17.64
C GLU A 192 12.05 10.29 -16.25
N SER A 193 12.73 9.19 -15.93
CA SER A 193 12.59 8.52 -14.64
C SER A 193 13.34 9.26 -13.55
N PHE A 194 12.72 9.42 -12.38
CA PHE A 194 13.37 9.98 -11.20
C PHE A 194 13.28 9.01 -10.01
N PRO A 195 14.27 9.03 -9.09
CA PRO A 195 14.27 8.17 -7.93
C PRO A 195 13.21 8.57 -6.89
N CYS A 196 12.59 7.60 -6.24
CA CYS A 196 11.66 7.81 -5.12
C CYS A 196 12.27 7.27 -3.83
N GLN A 197 12.85 8.15 -3.01
CA GLN A 197 13.65 7.75 -1.83
C GLN A 197 12.86 7.74 -0.51
N ILE A 198 11.79 8.53 -0.42
CA ILE A 198 10.91 8.62 0.74
C ILE A 198 9.52 8.06 0.41
N GLY A 199 8.74 7.77 1.44
CA GLY A 199 7.35 7.35 1.32
C GLY A 199 7.18 5.89 0.90
N VAL A 200 5.93 5.46 0.94
CA VAL A 200 5.44 4.19 0.42
C VAL A 200 4.49 4.48 -0.75
N ARG A 201 4.37 3.56 -1.71
CA ARG A 201 3.71 3.86 -2.99
C ARG A 201 2.20 3.85 -2.85
N GLN A 202 1.53 4.95 -3.23
CA GLN A 202 0.08 5.00 -3.29
C GLN A 202 -0.44 4.10 -4.42
N GLY A 203 -1.33 3.16 -4.09
CA GLY A 203 -1.87 2.17 -5.04
C GLY A 203 -1.18 0.80 -5.02
N GLU A 204 -0.15 0.63 -4.18
CA GLU A 204 0.44 -0.67 -3.87
C GLU A 204 -0.31 -1.37 -2.72
N ASN A 205 -0.48 -2.69 -2.81
CA ASN A 205 -1.27 -3.46 -1.83
C ASN A 205 -0.63 -3.53 -0.43
N LEU A 206 0.69 -3.44 -0.35
CA LEU A 206 1.44 -3.53 0.90
C LEU A 206 1.57 -2.18 1.62
N SER A 207 1.57 -1.08 0.88
CA SER A 207 1.76 0.27 1.43
C SER A 207 0.81 0.64 2.56
N PRO A 208 -0.51 0.33 2.53
CA PRO A 208 -1.40 0.65 3.63
C PRO A 208 -1.01 -0.04 4.95
N LEU A 209 -0.57 -1.30 4.89
CA LEU A 209 -0.11 -2.02 6.07
C LEU A 209 1.20 -1.44 6.61
N LEU A 210 2.12 -1.06 5.72
CA LEU A 210 3.36 -0.39 6.10
C LEU A 210 3.10 0.98 6.73
N LEU A 211 2.09 1.72 6.25
CA LEU A 211 1.69 3.02 6.82
C LEU A 211 1.15 2.87 8.25
N LEU A 212 0.32 1.86 8.52
CA LEU A 212 -0.16 1.57 9.88
C LEU A 212 0.98 1.32 10.87
N TYR A 213 2.12 0.88 10.35
CA TYR A 213 3.29 0.54 11.13
C TYR A 213 4.39 1.62 11.08
N SER A 214 4.17 2.72 10.34
CA SER A 214 5.14 3.81 10.16
C SER A 214 5.25 4.74 11.35
#